data_AF-A0A329SFC0-F1
#
_entry.id   AF-A0A329SFC0-F1
#
_cell.length_a   1.000
_cell.length_b   1.000
_cell.length_c   1.000
_cell.angle_alpha   90.00
_cell.angle_beta   90.00
_cell.angle_gamma   90.00
#
_symmetry.space_group_name_H-M   'P 1'
#
loop_
_entity.id
_entity.type
_entity.pdbx_description
1 polymer ?
#
loop_
_entity_poly.entity_id
_entity_poly.type
_entity_poly.pdbx_seq_one_letter_code
_entity_poly.pdbx_strand_id
1 'polypeptide(L)'
;MAAKSLSPGQNRRGSIGTVDADDDLGETLEVEAIAQLLALKSTEMMQLQRTHDEYVKSSCEYERELEIEVDRYEKKTQQLESAALQLERDKSDLNSSMTGVKDELQSAHRREHMLQMQLDEMKWKIQKLEQANDELETSARVAQATIEDLHHKSETLLEQNVFLQHEKEELLKQLSSIIVAEVHPTPMPGVPRTASTRFSRKSSSHLSEAAAPVAPVQEDNTRKGKRRKGRRPEVLETCLHLTCRKCRANKPHAHNGGSDEKGSVSAFFERLRIFLFGER
;
A
#
# COMPACT_ATOMS: atom_id res chain seq x y z
N MET A 1 -37.73 31.12 -59.87
CA MET A 1 -38.90 30.76 -60.70
C MET A 1 -39.15 31.86 -61.71
N ALA A 2 -39.61 31.45 -62.89
CA ALA A 2 -39.58 32.17 -64.16
C ALA A 2 -40.46 33.43 -64.22
N ALA A 3 -40.02 34.33 -65.11
CA ALA A 3 -40.66 35.55 -65.55
C ALA A 3 -42.09 35.36 -66.11
N LYS A 4 -42.93 36.39 -65.97
CA LYS A 4 -44.08 36.64 -66.86
C LYS A 4 -44.28 38.13 -67.07
N SER A 5 -43.61 38.63 -68.11
CA SER A 5 -43.94 39.87 -68.81
C SER A 5 -45.24 39.69 -69.60
N LEU A 6 -46.20 40.60 -69.43
CA LEU A 6 -47.36 40.73 -70.31
C LEU A 6 -47.55 42.21 -70.68
N SER A 7 -47.18 42.52 -71.91
CA SER A 7 -47.76 43.59 -72.72
C SER A 7 -48.38 42.91 -73.94
N PRO A 8 -49.62 43.26 -74.32
CA PRO A 8 -49.78 43.81 -75.67
C PRO A 8 -50.97 44.78 -75.81
N GLY A 9 -50.92 45.62 -76.85
CA GLY A 9 -52.15 46.02 -77.54
C GLY A 9 -52.23 47.47 -78.00
N GLN A 10 -51.56 47.77 -79.11
CA GLN A 10 -51.87 48.92 -79.96
C GLN A 10 -53.26 48.78 -80.62
N ASN A 11 -53.79 49.94 -81.04
CA ASN A 11 -54.85 50.21 -82.03
C ASN A 11 -56.25 50.55 -81.48
N ARG A 12 -56.65 51.82 -81.65
CA ARG A 12 -57.50 52.20 -82.79
C ARG A 12 -57.59 53.73 -82.96
N ARG A 13 -57.76 54.08 -84.24
CA ARG A 13 -57.79 55.39 -84.88
C ARG A 13 -59.24 55.72 -85.23
N GLY A 14 -59.58 57.01 -85.24
CA GLY A 14 -60.87 57.58 -85.67
C GLY A 14 -61.54 58.28 -84.49
N SER A 15 -62.14 59.47 -84.59
CA SER A 15 -62.61 60.23 -85.73
C SER A 15 -62.79 61.70 -85.31
N ILE A 16 -62.49 62.61 -86.23
CA ILE A 16 -63.19 63.88 -86.54
C ILE A 16 -64.59 63.91 -85.89
N GLY A 17 -65.05 64.90 -85.13
CA GLY A 17 -64.77 66.33 -85.13
C GLY A 17 -66.14 67.02 -85.20
N THR A 18 -66.64 67.55 -84.09
CA THR A 18 -67.74 68.52 -84.03
C THR A 18 -67.49 69.47 -82.87
N VAL A 19 -67.69 70.75 -83.16
CA VAL A 19 -67.43 71.89 -82.28
C VAL A 19 -68.76 72.17 -81.59
N ASP A 20 -68.91 71.75 -80.34
CA ASP A 20 -70.05 72.11 -79.51
C ASP A 20 -69.54 73.01 -78.38
N ALA A 21 -69.70 74.31 -78.60
CA ALA A 21 -69.45 75.35 -77.60
C ALA A 21 -70.78 75.66 -76.93
N ASP A 22 -71.31 74.73 -76.12
CA ASP A 22 -72.43 74.93 -75.18
C ASP A 22 -72.55 73.77 -74.14
N ASP A 23 -71.44 73.08 -73.81
CA ASP A 23 -71.38 71.98 -72.81
C ASP A 23 -70.44 72.27 -71.61
N ASP A 24 -70.01 73.53 -71.47
CA ASP A 24 -68.95 73.96 -70.54
C ASP A 24 -69.39 74.03 -69.06
N LEU A 25 -70.65 73.69 -68.75
CA LEU A 25 -71.17 73.63 -67.37
C LEU A 25 -71.55 72.21 -66.92
N GLY A 26 -71.84 71.31 -67.86
CA GLY A 26 -72.09 69.88 -67.61
C GLY A 26 -70.80 69.08 -67.48
N GLU A 27 -69.85 69.33 -68.40
CA GLU A 27 -68.51 68.74 -68.34
C GLU A 27 -67.75 69.17 -67.07
N THR A 28 -67.95 70.40 -66.58
CA THR A 28 -67.29 70.86 -65.34
C THR A 28 -67.75 70.12 -64.08
N LEU A 29 -69.04 69.74 -64.00
CA LEU A 29 -69.58 68.99 -62.86
C LEU A 29 -69.12 67.53 -62.85
N GLU A 30 -69.02 66.91 -64.04
CA GLU A 30 -68.45 65.56 -64.18
C GLU A 30 -66.94 65.54 -63.92
N VAL A 31 -66.19 66.54 -64.40
CA VAL A 31 -64.76 66.71 -64.12
C VAL A 31 -64.50 66.93 -62.63
N GLU A 32 -65.34 67.70 -61.94
CA GLU A 32 -65.22 67.93 -60.50
C GLU A 32 -65.51 66.65 -59.69
N ALA A 33 -66.52 65.86 -60.07
CA ALA A 33 -66.81 64.57 -59.44
C ALA A 33 -65.68 63.54 -59.67
N ILE A 34 -65.11 63.50 -60.87
CA ILE A 34 -63.94 62.67 -61.21
C ILE A 34 -62.72 63.11 -60.40
N ALA A 35 -62.49 64.42 -60.24
CA ALA A 35 -61.41 64.96 -59.43
C ALA A 35 -61.56 64.61 -57.94
N GLN A 36 -62.78 64.67 -57.40
CA GLN A 36 -63.07 64.25 -56.02
C GLN A 36 -62.86 62.74 -55.84
N LEU A 37 -63.28 61.90 -56.80
CA LEU A 37 -63.03 60.46 -56.77
C LEU A 37 -61.55 60.12 -56.87
N LEU A 38 -60.79 60.82 -57.72
CA LEU A 38 -59.33 60.71 -57.81
C LEU A 38 -58.65 61.11 -56.51
N ALA A 39 -59.10 62.20 -55.87
CA ALA A 39 -58.59 62.61 -54.57
C ALA A 39 -58.85 61.54 -53.50
N LEU A 40 -60.06 60.97 -53.45
CA LEU A 40 -60.38 59.87 -52.54
C LEU A 40 -59.50 58.63 -52.80
N LYS A 41 -59.36 58.20 -54.06
CA LYS A 41 -58.48 57.08 -54.42
C LYS A 41 -57.01 57.35 -54.13
N SER A 42 -56.56 58.59 -54.29
CA SER A 42 -55.22 59.02 -53.89
C SER A 42 -55.02 58.91 -52.37
N THR A 43 -56.01 59.31 -51.57
CA THR A 43 -55.95 59.16 -50.11
C THR A 43 -55.99 57.70 -49.66
N GLU A 44 -56.83 56.86 -50.27
CA GLU A 44 -56.88 55.42 -50.02
C GLU A 44 -55.54 54.75 -50.37
N MET A 45 -54.95 55.09 -51.52
CA MET A 45 -53.65 54.56 -51.95
C MET A 45 -52.54 54.97 -51.00
N MET A 46 -52.52 56.23 -50.56
CA MET A 46 -51.58 56.69 -49.53
C MET A 46 -51.77 55.97 -48.20
N GLN A 47 -53.01 55.72 -47.77
CA GLN A 47 -53.28 54.97 -46.53
C GLN A 47 -52.82 53.52 -46.65
N LEU A 48 -53.11 52.86 -47.77
CA LEU A 48 -52.69 51.48 -48.04
C LEU A 48 -51.16 51.36 -48.12
N GLN A 49 -50.50 52.34 -48.72
CA GLN A 49 -49.03 52.37 -48.75
C GLN A 49 -48.45 52.47 -47.34
N ARG A 50 -49.00 53.34 -46.47
CA ARG A 50 -48.54 53.45 -45.08
C ARG A 50 -48.74 52.15 -44.30
N THR A 51 -49.91 51.52 -44.41
CA THR A 51 -50.17 50.26 -43.70
C THR A 51 -49.29 49.12 -44.21
N HIS A 52 -49.01 49.09 -45.52
CA HIS A 52 -48.05 48.16 -46.09
C HIS A 52 -46.64 48.40 -45.53
N ASP A 53 -46.18 49.66 -45.49
CA ASP A 53 -44.84 50.00 -44.98
C ASP A 53 -44.71 49.64 -43.48
N GLU A 54 -45.76 49.84 -42.69
CA GLU A 54 -45.84 49.41 -41.28
C GLU A 54 -45.80 47.88 -41.14
N TYR A 55 -46.52 47.16 -42.01
CA TYR A 55 -46.49 45.69 -42.04
C TYR A 55 -45.10 45.16 -42.39
N VAL A 56 -44.46 45.70 -43.44
CA VAL A 56 -43.10 45.31 -43.83
C VAL A 56 -42.12 45.57 -42.68
N LYS A 57 -42.22 46.73 -42.04
CA LYS A 57 -41.35 47.08 -40.91
C LYS A 57 -41.52 46.09 -39.74
N SER A 58 -42.75 45.82 -39.33
CA SER A 58 -43.02 44.86 -38.24
C SER A 58 -42.59 43.44 -38.60
N SER A 59 -42.79 43.00 -39.85
CA SER A 59 -42.29 41.71 -40.33
C SER A 59 -40.78 41.60 -40.21
N CYS A 60 -40.03 42.62 -40.63
CA CYS A 60 -38.57 42.63 -40.50
C CYS A 60 -38.10 42.70 -39.04
N GLU A 61 -38.87 43.33 -38.15
CA GLU A 61 -38.58 43.33 -36.71
C GLU A 61 -38.76 41.91 -36.12
N TYR A 62 -39.84 41.21 -36.48
CA TYR A 62 -40.06 39.82 -36.06
C TYR A 62 -39.03 38.85 -36.62
N GLU A 63 -38.65 38.98 -37.90
CA GLU A 63 -37.60 38.18 -38.50
C GLU A 63 -36.28 38.34 -37.74
N ARG A 64 -35.90 39.58 -37.41
CA ARG A 64 -34.71 39.86 -36.61
C ARG A 64 -34.78 39.25 -35.21
N GLU A 65 -35.92 39.34 -34.53
CA GLU A 65 -36.10 38.73 -33.20
C GLU A 65 -35.98 37.21 -33.25
N LEU A 66 -36.53 36.57 -34.28
CA LEU A 66 -36.40 35.13 -34.51
C LEU A 66 -34.96 34.71 -34.80
N GLU A 67 -34.23 35.47 -35.62
CA GLU A 67 -32.80 35.24 -35.89
C GLU A 67 -31.98 35.30 -34.59
N ILE A 68 -32.22 36.29 -33.73
CA ILE A 68 -31.56 36.41 -32.43
C ILE A 68 -31.85 35.20 -31.54
N GLU A 69 -33.09 34.71 -31.55
CA GLU A 69 -33.49 33.56 -30.73
C GLU A 69 -32.88 32.25 -31.25
N VAL A 70 -32.81 32.07 -32.58
CA VAL A 70 -32.08 30.95 -33.20
C VAL A 70 -30.61 30.98 -32.80
N ASP A 71 -29.94 32.13 -32.95
CA ASP A 71 -28.54 32.32 -32.53
C ASP A 71 -28.33 31.97 -31.05
N ARG A 72 -29.29 32.36 -30.18
CA ARG A 72 -29.25 32.06 -28.75
C ARG A 72 -29.35 30.56 -28.51
N TYR A 73 -30.27 29.88 -29.18
CA TYR A 73 -30.44 28.44 -29.05
C TYR A 73 -29.25 27.66 -29.61
N GLU A 74 -28.69 28.07 -30.75
CA GLU A 74 -27.49 27.44 -31.32
C GLU A 74 -26.30 27.54 -30.36
N LYS A 75 -26.05 28.73 -29.79
CA LYS A 75 -25.00 28.91 -28.77
C LYS A 75 -25.24 28.04 -27.55
N LYS A 76 -26.49 27.95 -27.07
CA LYS A 76 -26.84 27.11 -25.92
C LYS A 76 -26.63 25.63 -26.23
N THR A 77 -27.00 25.17 -27.43
CA THR A 77 -26.78 23.79 -27.87
C THR A 77 -25.29 23.48 -27.91
N GLN A 78 -24.46 24.34 -28.52
CA GLN A 78 -23.01 24.16 -28.56
C GLN A 78 -22.39 24.09 -27.15
N GLN A 79 -22.85 24.93 -26.22
CA GLN A 79 -22.41 24.90 -24.83
C GLN A 79 -22.78 23.59 -24.14
N LEU A 80 -24.01 23.11 -24.31
CA LEU A 80 -24.49 21.85 -23.73
C LEU A 80 -23.76 20.64 -24.33
N GLU A 81 -23.50 20.63 -25.63
CA GLU A 81 -22.72 19.59 -26.30
C GLU A 81 -21.28 19.56 -25.78
N SER A 82 -20.63 20.71 -25.63
CA SER A 82 -19.30 20.80 -25.03
C SER A 82 -19.29 20.29 -23.59
N ALA A 83 -20.30 20.65 -22.79
CA ALA A 83 -20.42 20.18 -21.41
C ALA A 83 -20.64 18.66 -21.34
N ALA A 84 -21.50 18.12 -22.21
CA ALA A 84 -21.75 16.68 -22.30
C ALA A 84 -20.49 15.90 -22.67
N LEU A 85 -19.71 16.40 -23.65
CA LEU A 85 -18.43 15.80 -24.02
C LEU A 85 -17.43 15.84 -22.87
N GLN A 86 -17.39 16.93 -22.09
CA GLN A 86 -16.51 17.01 -20.94
C GLN A 86 -16.91 16.02 -19.84
N LEU A 87 -18.20 15.92 -19.53
CA LEU A 87 -18.70 14.98 -18.53
C LEU A 87 -18.44 13.52 -18.91
N GLU A 88 -18.53 13.15 -20.20
CA GLU A 88 -18.19 11.79 -20.65
C GLU A 88 -16.68 11.50 -20.52
N ARG A 89 -15.80 12.49 -20.73
CA ARG A 89 -14.36 12.34 -20.44
C ARG A 89 -14.12 12.15 -18.95
N ASP A 90 -14.68 13.03 -18.11
CA ASP A 90 -14.50 12.97 -16.66
C ASP A 90 -15.01 11.63 -16.09
N LYS A 91 -16.12 11.12 -16.62
CA LYS A 91 -16.66 9.80 -16.28
C LYS A 91 -15.73 8.66 -16.72
N SER A 92 -15.14 8.74 -17.90
CA SER A 92 -14.15 7.76 -18.36
C SER A 92 -12.90 7.75 -17.48
N ASP A 93 -12.40 8.92 -17.11
CA ASP A 93 -11.24 9.09 -16.23
C ASP A 93 -11.53 8.55 -14.83
N LEU A 94 -12.71 8.87 -14.29
CA LEU A 94 -13.15 8.37 -12.98
C LEU A 94 -13.32 6.84 -12.99
N ASN A 95 -13.90 6.27 -14.05
CA ASN A 95 -14.02 4.82 -14.19
C ASN A 95 -12.66 4.12 -14.26
N SER A 96 -11.71 4.73 -14.97
CA SER A 96 -10.33 4.22 -15.06
C SER A 96 -9.64 4.26 -13.69
N SER A 97 -9.78 5.38 -12.96
CA SER A 97 -9.27 5.53 -11.60
C SER A 97 -9.91 4.52 -10.63
N MET A 98 -11.23 4.36 -10.67
CA MET A 98 -11.97 3.38 -9.86
C MET A 98 -11.47 1.96 -10.13
N THR A 99 -11.25 1.60 -11.40
CA THR A 99 -10.72 0.29 -11.77
C THR A 99 -9.31 0.09 -11.22
N GLY A 100 -8.43 1.09 -11.32
CA GLY A 100 -7.10 1.06 -10.71
C GLY A 100 -7.13 0.82 -9.20
N VAL A 101 -7.96 1.58 -8.47
CA VAL A 101 -8.13 1.39 -7.01
C VAL A 101 -8.66 0.00 -6.67
N LYS A 102 -9.59 -0.53 -7.47
CA LYS A 102 -10.13 -1.88 -7.27
C LYS A 102 -9.05 -2.95 -7.44
N ASP A 103 -8.18 -2.81 -8.43
CA ASP A 103 -7.07 -3.74 -8.67
C ASP A 103 -6.02 -3.66 -7.56
N GLU A 104 -5.70 -2.45 -7.08
CA GLU A 104 -4.82 -2.25 -5.92
C GLU A 104 -5.39 -2.89 -4.65
N LEU A 105 -6.70 -2.73 -4.40
CA LEU A 105 -7.40 -3.34 -3.27
C LEU A 105 -7.35 -4.87 -3.35
N GLN A 106 -7.58 -5.45 -4.53
CA GLN A 106 -7.46 -6.89 -4.72
C GLN A 106 -6.02 -7.39 -4.50
N SER A 107 -5.03 -6.64 -4.99
CA SER A 107 -3.61 -6.94 -4.74
C SER A 107 -3.27 -6.89 -3.25
N ALA A 108 -3.77 -5.88 -2.53
CA ALA A 108 -3.60 -5.76 -1.08
C ALA A 108 -4.22 -6.95 -0.35
N HIS A 109 -5.43 -7.35 -0.71
CA HIS A 109 -6.11 -8.49 -0.07
C HIS A 109 -5.38 -9.82 -0.31
N ARG A 110 -4.83 -10.03 -1.52
CA ARG A 110 -3.99 -11.22 -1.79
C ARG A 110 -2.72 -11.22 -0.93
N ARG A 111 -2.07 -10.07 -0.78
CA ARG A 111 -0.86 -9.92 0.07
C ARG A 111 -1.19 -10.15 1.55
N GLU A 112 -2.29 -9.59 2.03
CA GLU A 112 -2.80 -9.81 3.39
C GLU A 112 -3.04 -11.30 3.65
N HIS A 113 -3.74 -11.98 2.74
CA HIS A 113 -4.02 -13.40 2.87
C HIS A 113 -2.73 -14.24 2.92
N MET A 114 -1.75 -13.93 2.07
CA MET A 114 -0.45 -14.60 2.07
C MET A 114 0.30 -14.40 3.40
N LEU A 115 0.31 -13.17 3.94
CA LEU A 115 0.94 -12.88 5.23
C LEU A 115 0.23 -13.59 6.38
N GLN A 116 -1.10 -13.70 6.32
CA GLN A 116 -1.89 -14.44 7.31
C GLN A 116 -1.50 -15.92 7.32
N MET A 117 -1.39 -16.54 6.14
CA MET A 117 -0.93 -17.94 6.04
C MET A 117 0.49 -18.14 6.60
N GLN A 118 1.41 -17.22 6.30
CA GLN A 118 2.77 -17.27 6.84
C GLN A 118 2.80 -17.12 8.36
N LEU A 119 1.97 -16.22 8.91
CA LEU A 119 1.83 -16.07 10.36
C LEU A 119 1.35 -17.36 11.02
N ASP A 120 0.35 -18.02 10.45
CA ASP A 120 -0.20 -19.25 11.01
C ASP A 120 0.79 -20.42 10.90
N GLU A 121 1.57 -20.49 9.82
CA GLU A 121 2.68 -21.44 9.69
C GLU A 121 3.77 -21.20 10.76
N MET A 122 4.16 -19.94 10.98
CA MET A 122 5.15 -19.60 12.00
C MET A 122 4.67 -19.92 13.41
N LYS A 123 3.40 -19.63 13.74
CA LYS A 123 2.80 -20.03 15.03
C LYS A 123 2.89 -21.54 15.23
N TRP A 124 2.55 -22.32 14.20
CA TRP A 124 2.63 -23.78 14.27
C TRP A 124 4.07 -24.26 14.49
N LYS A 125 5.04 -23.67 13.79
CA LYS A 125 6.47 -23.99 13.98
C LYS A 125 6.96 -23.67 15.39
N ILE A 126 6.55 -22.53 15.96
CA ILE A 126 6.88 -22.15 17.34
C ILE A 126 6.36 -23.20 18.31
N GLN A 127 5.09 -23.59 18.22
CA GLN A 127 4.51 -24.62 19.09
C GLN A 127 5.27 -25.96 19.01
N LYS A 128 5.73 -26.33 17.81
CA LYS A 128 6.54 -27.55 17.64
C LYS A 128 7.92 -27.44 18.29
N LEU A 129 8.54 -26.26 18.22
CA LEU A 129 9.83 -26.02 18.89
C LEU A 129 9.68 -25.99 20.41
N GLU A 130 8.61 -25.40 20.92
CA GLU A 130 8.28 -25.41 22.35
C GLU A 130 8.11 -26.84 22.86
N GLN A 131 7.32 -27.66 22.16
CA GLN A 131 7.15 -29.08 22.50
C GLN A 131 8.50 -29.83 22.50
N ALA A 132 9.32 -29.66 21.47
CA ALA A 132 10.62 -30.32 21.39
C ALA A 132 11.59 -29.87 22.50
N ASN A 133 11.49 -28.60 22.93
CA ASN A 133 12.27 -28.08 24.04
C ASN A 133 11.84 -28.70 25.37
N ASP A 134 10.54 -28.80 25.63
CA ASP A 134 10.00 -29.46 26.83
C ASP A 134 10.45 -30.93 26.93
N GLU A 135 10.44 -31.64 25.79
CA GLU A 135 10.94 -33.02 25.68
C GLU A 135 12.45 -33.11 25.99
N LEU A 136 13.24 -32.17 25.47
CA LEU A 136 14.69 -32.10 25.71
C LEU A 136 15.00 -31.78 27.18
N GLU A 137 14.31 -30.82 27.79
CA GLU A 137 14.47 -30.50 29.21
C GLU A 137 14.11 -31.68 30.11
N THR A 138 13.08 -32.43 29.74
CA THR A 138 12.69 -33.66 30.44
C THR A 138 13.79 -34.72 30.33
N SER A 139 14.32 -34.93 29.13
CA SER A 139 15.45 -35.85 28.91
C SER A 139 16.69 -35.46 29.71
N ALA A 140 17.01 -34.15 29.76
CA ALA A 140 18.13 -33.63 30.53
C ALA A 140 17.96 -33.89 32.04
N ARG A 141 16.75 -33.68 32.58
CA ARG A 141 16.44 -33.99 33.99
C ARG A 141 16.60 -35.48 34.31
N VAL A 142 16.10 -36.36 33.44
CA VAL A 142 16.25 -37.82 33.60
C VAL A 142 17.70 -38.25 33.53
N ALA A 143 18.46 -37.72 32.57
CA ALA A 143 19.89 -38.01 32.43
C ALA A 143 20.67 -37.55 33.68
N GLN A 144 20.37 -36.37 34.20
CA GLN A 144 21.02 -35.85 35.39
C GLN A 144 20.71 -36.70 36.64
N ALA A 145 19.44 -37.07 36.85
CA ALA A 145 19.08 -37.99 37.93
C ALA A 145 19.81 -39.34 37.81
N THR A 146 19.96 -39.86 36.57
CA THR A 146 20.71 -41.11 36.31
C THR A 146 22.19 -40.96 36.64
N ILE A 147 22.80 -39.82 36.32
CA ILE A 147 24.20 -39.53 36.65
C ILE A 147 24.38 -39.47 38.17
N GLU A 148 23.49 -38.80 38.88
CA GLU A 148 23.51 -38.69 40.35
C GLU A 148 23.35 -40.07 41.01
N ASP A 149 22.42 -40.90 40.52
CA ASP A 149 22.25 -42.29 40.99
C ASP A 149 23.49 -43.16 40.77
N LEU A 150 24.14 -43.02 39.61
CA LEU A 150 25.38 -43.75 39.30
C LEU A 150 26.55 -43.25 40.15
N HIS A 151 26.62 -41.95 40.39
CA HIS A 151 27.63 -41.35 41.27
C HIS A 151 27.51 -41.91 42.69
N HIS A 152 26.30 -41.91 43.26
CA HIS A 152 26.05 -42.42 44.60
C HIS A 152 26.39 -43.93 44.72
N LYS A 153 26.04 -44.73 43.70
CA LYS A 153 26.44 -46.15 43.63
C LYS A 153 27.97 -46.31 43.57
N SER A 154 28.65 -45.46 42.81
CA SER A 154 30.11 -45.46 42.72
C SER A 154 30.77 -45.12 44.06
N GLU A 155 30.26 -44.11 44.77
CA GLU A 155 30.73 -43.76 46.12
C GLU A 155 30.53 -44.91 47.11
N THR A 156 29.34 -45.52 47.11
CA THR A 156 29.03 -46.66 47.97
C THR A 156 29.98 -47.84 47.70
N LEU A 157 30.23 -48.17 46.43
CA LEU A 157 31.16 -49.23 46.05
C LEU A 157 32.61 -48.89 46.44
N LEU A 158 32.99 -47.62 46.36
CA LEU A 158 34.31 -47.16 46.80
C LEU A 158 34.48 -47.32 48.30
N GLU A 159 33.49 -46.91 49.10
CA GLU A 159 33.47 -47.09 50.56
C GLU A 159 33.58 -48.57 50.95
N GLN A 160 32.79 -49.44 50.32
CA GLN A 160 32.88 -50.90 50.50
C GLN A 160 34.27 -51.44 50.16
N ASN A 161 34.88 -50.93 49.08
CA ASN A 161 36.22 -51.36 48.68
C ASN A 161 37.29 -50.95 49.70
N VAL A 162 37.20 -49.72 50.21
CA VAL A 162 38.10 -49.21 51.27
C VAL A 162 37.97 -50.04 52.54
N PHE A 163 36.73 -50.38 52.93
CA PHE A 163 36.48 -51.24 54.08
C PHE A 163 37.11 -52.63 53.93
N LEU A 164 36.89 -53.30 52.79
CA LEU A 164 37.48 -54.62 52.50
C LEU A 164 39.02 -54.57 52.41
N GLN A 165 39.59 -53.47 51.91
CA GLN A 165 41.04 -53.29 51.90
C GLN A 165 41.59 -53.19 53.32
N HIS A 166 40.92 -52.46 54.21
CA HIS A 166 41.30 -52.36 55.61
C HIS A 166 41.26 -53.74 56.31
N GLU A 167 40.16 -54.50 56.14
CA GLU A 167 40.06 -55.87 56.70
C GLU A 167 41.16 -56.79 56.18
N LYS A 168 41.46 -56.72 54.88
CA LYS A 168 42.56 -57.48 54.27
C LYS A 168 43.92 -57.10 54.89
N GLU A 169 44.18 -55.81 55.09
CA GLU A 169 45.41 -55.35 55.72
C GLU A 169 45.53 -55.83 57.18
N GLU A 170 44.42 -55.83 57.91
CA GLU A 170 44.37 -56.33 59.29
C GLU A 170 44.63 -57.84 59.36
N LEU A 171 44.00 -58.62 58.48
CA LEU A 171 44.27 -60.06 58.36
C LEU A 171 45.72 -60.36 57.97
N LEU A 172 46.30 -59.60 57.04
CA LEU A 172 47.72 -59.74 56.68
C LEU A 172 48.65 -59.39 57.85
N LYS A 173 48.32 -58.35 58.64
CA LYS A 173 49.06 -58.02 59.86
C LYS A 173 48.99 -59.16 60.87
N GLN A 174 47.80 -59.72 61.11
CA GLN A 174 47.62 -60.87 62.00
C GLN A 174 48.44 -62.10 61.54
N LEU A 175 48.38 -62.44 60.24
CA LEU A 175 49.20 -63.48 59.64
C LEU A 175 50.70 -63.23 59.84
N SER A 176 51.17 -62.01 59.58
CA SER A 176 52.58 -61.65 59.78
C SER A 176 53.01 -61.73 61.24
N SER A 177 52.13 -61.36 62.18
CA SER A 177 52.38 -61.47 63.61
C SER A 177 52.52 -62.93 64.06
N ILE A 178 51.67 -63.82 63.55
CA ILE A 178 51.77 -65.27 63.80
C ILE A 178 53.11 -65.82 63.27
N ILE A 179 53.51 -65.43 62.05
CA ILE A 179 54.78 -65.86 61.45
C ILE A 179 55.99 -65.36 62.26
N VAL A 180 55.95 -64.13 62.80
CA VAL A 180 57.04 -63.58 63.64
C VAL A 180 57.07 -64.22 65.02
N ALA A 181 55.91 -64.57 65.60
CA ALA A 181 55.83 -65.30 66.86
C ALA A 181 56.38 -66.74 66.77
N GLU A 182 56.44 -67.32 65.57
CA GLU A 182 57.03 -68.65 65.34
C GLU A 182 58.56 -68.65 65.11
N VAL A 183 59.26 -67.50 65.09
CA VAL A 183 60.69 -67.49 64.72
C VAL A 183 61.58 -66.63 65.66
N HIS A 184 62.33 -67.30 66.56
CA HIS A 184 63.80 -67.21 66.72
C HIS A 184 64.38 -68.19 67.79
N PRO A 185 65.62 -68.74 67.68
CA PRO A 185 66.49 -68.84 66.49
C PRO A 185 67.19 -70.21 66.27
N THR A 186 67.66 -70.47 65.06
CA THR A 186 68.88 -71.25 64.80
C THR A 186 69.59 -70.65 63.58
N PRO A 187 70.91 -70.42 63.61
CA PRO A 187 71.61 -69.72 62.53
C PRO A 187 72.05 -70.70 61.43
N MET A 188 72.05 -70.26 60.17
CA MET A 188 73.12 -70.54 59.19
C MET A 188 72.93 -69.69 57.90
N PRO A 189 74.01 -69.43 57.15
CA PRO A 189 74.15 -68.34 56.19
C PRO A 189 73.81 -68.74 54.74
N GLY A 190 73.50 -67.74 53.91
CA GLY A 190 73.53 -67.90 52.45
C GLY A 190 72.64 -66.92 51.70
N VAL A 191 73.20 -65.79 51.26
CA VAL A 191 72.62 -64.87 50.26
C VAL A 191 73.08 -65.38 48.87
N PRO A 192 72.27 -65.29 47.79
CA PRO A 192 72.27 -64.06 47.00
C PRO A 192 70.88 -63.51 46.66
N ARG A 193 70.86 -62.18 46.53
CA ARG A 193 69.79 -61.36 45.95
C ARG A 193 69.73 -61.56 44.43
N THR A 194 68.55 -61.48 43.82
CA THR A 194 68.26 -60.49 42.76
C THR A 194 66.76 -60.40 42.42
N ALA A 195 66.26 -59.16 42.53
CA ALA A 195 65.27 -58.45 41.72
C ALA A 195 64.04 -59.21 41.14
N SER A 196 62.85 -58.84 41.61
CA SER A 196 61.64 -58.86 40.78
C SER A 196 60.91 -57.52 40.91
N THR A 197 60.74 -56.88 39.77
CA THR A 197 60.28 -55.50 39.56
C THR A 197 58.76 -55.39 39.56
N ARG A 198 58.26 -54.44 40.36
CA ARG A 198 57.21 -53.44 40.11
C ARG A 198 56.00 -53.79 39.23
N PHE A 199 54.82 -53.60 39.85
CA PHE A 199 53.64 -52.85 39.39
C PHE A 199 53.45 -52.60 37.89
N SER A 200 52.26 -52.91 37.36
CA SER A 200 51.28 -51.87 36.99
C SER A 200 50.03 -52.48 36.36
N ARG A 201 48.86 -52.01 36.82
CA ARG A 201 47.54 -52.24 36.21
C ARG A 201 47.47 -51.54 34.84
N LYS A 202 46.76 -52.16 33.89
CA LYS A 202 45.76 -51.49 33.04
C LYS A 202 44.93 -52.52 32.29
N SER A 203 43.64 -52.56 32.60
CA SER A 203 42.59 -53.04 31.72
C SER A 203 42.37 -52.01 30.62
N SER A 204 42.27 -52.46 29.37
CA SER A 204 41.56 -51.76 28.30
C SER A 204 41.27 -52.75 27.18
N SER A 205 39.99 -53.11 27.08
CA SER A 205 39.40 -53.81 25.96
C SER A 205 38.73 -52.77 25.06
N HIS A 206 39.17 -52.65 23.80
CA HIS A 206 38.36 -52.08 22.72
C HIS A 206 38.80 -52.73 21.40
N LEU A 207 37.88 -53.47 20.79
CA LEU A 207 37.88 -53.82 19.37
C LEU A 207 36.67 -53.12 18.73
N SER A 208 36.95 -52.38 17.64
CA SER A 208 36.16 -52.12 16.42
C SER A 208 34.74 -51.49 16.60
N GLU A 209 34.23 -50.57 15.78
CA GLU A 209 34.39 -50.36 14.34
C GLU A 209 33.66 -49.04 13.91
N ALA A 210 34.07 -48.51 12.76
CA ALA A 210 33.32 -47.71 11.78
C ALA A 210 33.24 -46.15 11.85
N ALA A 211 33.71 -45.59 10.72
CA ALA A 211 33.26 -44.40 9.98
C ALA A 211 33.94 -43.02 10.22
N ALA A 212 34.66 -42.59 9.17
CA ALA A 212 35.25 -41.28 8.87
C ALA A 212 34.18 -40.25 8.39
N PRO A 213 34.50 -38.99 7.96
CA PRO A 213 35.79 -38.28 7.94
C PRO A 213 35.77 -36.84 8.52
N VAL A 214 36.96 -36.31 8.85
CA VAL A 214 37.20 -34.90 9.22
C VAL A 214 37.95 -34.20 8.09
N ALA A 215 37.43 -33.06 7.63
CA ALA A 215 38.09 -32.12 6.72
C ALA A 215 38.95 -31.11 7.52
N PRO A 216 40.03 -30.54 6.93
CA PRO A 216 41.03 -29.81 7.68
C PRO A 216 40.66 -28.33 7.89
N VAL A 217 40.91 -27.83 9.10
CA VAL A 217 40.96 -26.41 9.44
C VAL A 217 42.38 -25.90 9.18
N GLN A 218 42.52 -24.90 8.30
CA GLN A 218 43.73 -24.10 8.12
C GLN A 218 43.51 -22.74 8.81
N GLU A 219 44.43 -22.37 9.70
CA GLU A 219 44.59 -21.00 10.18
C GLU A 219 45.84 -20.35 9.57
N ASP A 220 45.65 -19.05 9.28
CA ASP A 220 46.60 -17.95 9.16
C ASP A 220 47.58 -17.85 7.98
N ASN A 221 47.34 -16.84 7.12
CA ASN A 221 48.31 -15.75 7.00
C ASN A 221 47.74 -14.43 6.46
N THR A 222 47.95 -13.41 7.29
CA THR A 222 48.03 -11.95 7.17
C THR A 222 48.19 -11.24 5.80
N ARG A 223 47.70 -9.97 5.82
CA ARG A 223 48.12 -8.73 5.09
C ARG A 223 47.49 -8.38 3.71
N LYS A 224 46.56 -7.42 3.71
CA LYS A 224 46.76 -5.98 3.35
C LYS A 224 45.42 -5.23 3.27
N GLY A 225 45.39 -4.03 3.87
CA GLY A 225 44.18 -3.25 4.04
C GLY A 225 43.69 -2.48 2.81
N LYS A 226 42.39 -2.17 2.83
CA LYS A 226 41.81 -0.92 2.33
C LYS A 226 40.52 -0.65 3.11
N ARG A 227 40.55 0.38 3.95
CA ARG A 227 39.37 0.90 4.65
C ARG A 227 38.39 1.49 3.63
N ARG A 228 37.16 0.99 3.57
CA ARG A 228 36.00 1.77 3.12
C ARG A 228 34.87 1.60 4.13
N LYS A 229 34.42 2.75 4.63
CA LYS A 229 33.43 2.94 5.70
C LYS A 229 32.10 2.30 5.30
N GLY A 230 31.77 1.16 5.91
CA GLY A 230 30.39 0.67 5.98
C GLY A 230 29.63 1.51 7.00
N ARG A 231 28.54 2.17 6.56
CA ARG A 231 27.50 2.64 7.48
C ARG A 231 26.80 1.39 8.00
N ARG A 232 26.96 1.10 9.29
CA ARG A 232 26.07 0.17 10.00
C ARG A 232 24.69 0.84 10.10
N PRO A 233 23.58 0.10 9.96
CA PRO A 233 22.30 0.60 10.44
C PRO A 233 22.41 0.72 11.96
N GLU A 234 22.05 1.90 12.48
CA GLU A 234 21.88 2.11 13.92
C GLU A 234 20.90 1.06 14.44
N VAL A 235 21.38 0.19 15.34
CA VAL A 235 20.52 -0.62 16.17
C VAL A 235 19.75 0.39 17.02
N LEU A 236 18.51 0.70 16.61
CA LEU A 236 17.55 1.34 17.48
C LEU A 236 17.32 0.38 18.64
N GLU A 237 18.00 0.64 19.76
CA GLU A 237 17.65 0.09 21.05
C GLU A 237 16.24 0.61 21.41
N THR A 238 15.21 -0.07 20.92
CA THR A 238 13.87 0.08 21.46
C THR A 238 13.86 -0.61 22.81
N CYS A 239 14.22 0.15 23.85
CA CYS A 239 14.08 -0.28 25.23
C CYS A 239 12.63 -0.75 25.46
N LEU A 240 12.45 -2.02 25.81
CA LEU A 240 11.17 -2.62 26.16
C LEU A 240 10.69 -2.08 27.51
N HIS A 241 10.16 -0.85 27.54
CA HIS A 241 9.66 -0.21 28.75
C HIS A 241 8.24 -0.68 29.11
N LEU A 242 7.99 -1.98 29.18
CA LEU A 242 6.72 -2.50 29.70
C LEU A 242 6.65 -2.43 31.24
N THR A 243 7.78 -2.29 31.92
CA THR A 243 7.88 -2.32 33.40
C THR A 243 8.25 -0.97 34.04
N CYS A 244 8.47 0.09 33.24
CA CYS A 244 8.90 1.39 33.78
C CYS A 244 7.72 2.14 34.42
N ARG A 245 7.80 2.32 35.75
CA ARG A 245 6.81 3.05 36.57
C ARG A 245 6.55 4.49 36.10
N LYS A 246 7.53 5.14 35.45
CA LYS A 246 7.41 6.53 34.95
C LYS A 246 6.63 6.63 33.63
N CYS A 247 6.66 5.61 32.78
CA CYS A 247 5.94 5.59 31.50
C CYS A 247 4.43 5.29 31.66
N ARG A 248 4.01 4.67 32.77
CA ARG A 248 2.59 4.43 33.09
C ARG A 248 1.80 5.70 33.44
N ALA A 249 2.46 6.82 33.71
CA ALA A 249 1.81 8.04 34.21
C ALA A 249 1.35 9.01 33.10
N ASN A 250 1.39 8.62 31.82
CA ASN A 250 0.92 9.43 30.68
C ASN A 250 1.44 10.88 30.66
N LYS A 251 2.67 11.11 31.13
CA LYS A 251 3.36 12.40 30.96
C LYS A 251 4.26 12.34 29.72
N PRO A 252 4.09 13.25 28.75
CA PRO A 252 4.94 13.26 27.56
C PRO A 252 6.37 13.63 27.98
N HIS A 253 7.29 12.69 27.81
CA HIS A 253 8.72 12.97 27.93
C HIS A 253 9.27 13.34 26.57
N ALA A 254 9.66 14.61 26.44
CA ALA A 254 10.40 15.12 25.31
C ALA A 254 11.84 14.60 25.39
N HIS A 255 12.12 13.51 24.68
CA HIS A 255 13.45 13.21 24.20
C HIS A 255 13.38 13.01 22.70
N ASN A 256 13.35 14.15 22.00
CA ASN A 256 13.92 14.36 20.67
C ASN A 256 13.87 15.87 20.42
N GLY A 257 14.75 16.58 21.14
CA GLY A 257 15.07 17.97 20.84
C GLY A 257 15.90 18.02 19.57
N GLY A 258 15.23 18.17 18.44
CA GLY A 258 15.77 18.69 17.19
C GLY A 258 14.89 19.86 16.79
N SER A 259 15.46 21.06 16.80
CA SER A 259 14.81 22.33 16.49
C SER A 259 14.19 22.31 15.10
N ASP A 260 12.95 22.82 14.97
CA ASP A 260 12.77 24.12 14.31
C ASP A 260 11.34 24.65 14.48
N GLU A 261 11.29 25.97 14.46
CA GLU A 261 10.20 26.83 14.89
C GLU A 261 8.91 26.67 14.07
N LYS A 262 7.77 26.79 14.77
CA LYS A 262 6.40 26.97 14.25
C LYS A 262 5.73 25.75 13.57
N GLY A 263 5.08 24.94 14.42
CA GLY A 263 3.67 24.56 14.22
C GLY A 263 3.37 23.41 13.25
N SER A 264 3.81 22.18 13.54
CA SER A 264 3.53 21.03 12.67
C SER A 264 2.14 20.40 12.85
N VAL A 265 1.54 20.47 14.04
CA VAL A 265 0.28 19.77 14.31
C VAL A 265 -0.93 20.59 13.86
N SER A 266 -0.96 21.89 14.15
CA SER A 266 -2.06 22.77 13.73
C SER A 266 -2.13 22.89 12.20
N ALA A 267 -0.99 23.03 11.51
CA ALA A 267 -0.95 23.09 10.05
C ALA A 267 -1.31 21.75 9.37
N PHE A 268 -1.17 20.62 10.08
CA PHE A 268 -1.63 19.33 9.58
C PHE A 268 -3.16 19.25 9.61
N PHE A 269 -3.79 19.61 10.73
CA PHE A 269 -5.24 19.61 10.83
C PHE A 269 -5.91 20.65 9.91
N GLU A 270 -5.27 21.79 9.69
CA GLU A 270 -5.76 22.80 8.75
C GLU A 270 -5.76 22.30 7.30
N ARG A 271 -4.69 21.59 6.89
CA ARG A 271 -4.60 20.94 5.57
C ARG A 271 -5.61 19.82 5.41
N LEU A 272 -5.82 19.02 6.46
CA LEU A 272 -6.83 17.96 6.45
C LEU A 272 -8.25 18.54 6.34
N ARG A 273 -8.50 19.66 7.03
CA ARG A 273 -9.78 20.37 6.99
C ARG A 273 -10.06 20.94 5.59
N ILE A 274 -9.07 21.57 4.96
CA ILE A 274 -9.19 22.12 3.60
C ILE A 274 -9.43 21.00 2.58
N PHE A 275 -8.72 19.87 2.73
CA PHE A 275 -8.89 18.70 1.87
C PHE A 275 -10.30 18.08 1.98
N LEU A 276 -10.86 18.02 3.18
CA LEU A 276 -12.16 17.37 3.41
C LEU A 276 -13.37 18.28 3.17
N PHE A 277 -13.23 19.60 3.37
CA PHE A 277 -14.37 20.52 3.39
C PHE A 277 -14.27 21.69 2.41
N GLY A 278 -13.18 21.79 1.64
CA GLY A 278 -12.94 22.90 0.72
C GLY A 278 -12.63 24.23 1.42
N GLU A 279 -12.03 25.17 0.68
CA GLU A 279 -11.87 26.54 1.15
C GLU A 279 -13.23 27.25 1.11
N ARG A 280 -13.64 27.86 2.22
CA ARG A 280 -14.83 28.73 2.27
C ARG A 280 -14.50 30.11 1.74
#